data_AF-A0A0D2HI86-F1
#
_entry.id   AF-A0A0D2HI86-F1
#
_cell.length_a   1.000
_cell.length_b   1.000
_cell.length_c   1.000
_cell.angle_alpha   90.00
_cell.angle_beta   90.00
_cell.angle_gamma   90.00
#
_symmetry.space_group_name_H-M   'P 1'
#
loop_
_entity.id
_entity.type
_entity.pdbx_description
1 polymer ?
#
loop_
_entity_poly.entity_id
_entity_poly.type
_entity_poly.pdbx_seq_one_letter_code
_entity_poly.pdbx_strand_id
1 'polypeptide(L)'
;MDFIVVDVQQKMLVDAGNSCRYLALSYAWGNVPQLQLTLGRKEELFVPGALQRCWEQIPRVIRDAMHVVAAIGEKYLWVDALCIV
;
A
#
# COMPACT_ATOMS: atom_id res chain seq x y z
N MET A 1 -11.01 9.82 10.81
CA MET A 1 -9.68 9.24 11.04
C MET A 1 -9.51 8.27 9.91
N ASP A 2 -8.78 8.70 8.88
CA ASP A 2 -8.63 7.91 7.66
C ASP A 2 -7.65 6.77 7.99
N PHE A 3 -8.09 5.51 7.88
CA PHE A 3 -7.20 4.36 8.09
C PHE A 3 -6.82 3.80 6.74
N ILE A 4 -5.69 4.25 6.21
CA ILE A 4 -5.28 3.97 4.83
C ILE A 4 -4.60 2.61 4.77
N VAL A 5 -5.00 1.79 3.81
CA VAL A 5 -4.38 0.50 3.51
C VAL A 5 -4.25 0.30 2.01
N VAL A 6 -3.36 -0.59 1.61
CA VAL A 6 -3.24 -1.08 0.24
C VAL A 6 -4.26 -2.20 0.02
N ASP A 7 -5.16 -2.03 -0.95
CA ASP A 7 -5.94 -3.12 -1.53
C ASP A 7 -5.04 -3.87 -2.53
N VAL A 8 -4.59 -5.08 -2.16
CA VAL A 8 -3.63 -5.84 -2.99
C VAL A 8 -4.27 -6.41 -4.25
N GLN A 9 -5.60 -6.54 -4.29
CA GLN A 9 -6.33 -7.06 -5.45
C GLN A 9 -6.53 -5.96 -6.49
N GLN A 10 -7.00 -4.79 -6.04
CA GLN A 10 -7.22 -3.64 -6.93
C GLN A 10 -5.94 -2.82 -7.16
N LYS A 11 -4.86 -3.11 -6.42
CA LYS A 11 -3.57 -2.41 -6.50
C LYS A 11 -3.75 -0.89 -6.37
N MET A 12 -4.42 -0.48 -5.30
CA MET A 12 -4.72 0.92 -4.99
C MET A 12 -4.73 1.14 -3.48
N LEU A 13 -4.72 2.40 -3.06
CA LEU A 13 -4.98 2.79 -1.69
C LEU A 13 -6.49 2.92 -1.45
N VAL A 14 -6.91 2.54 -0.25
CA VAL A 14 -8.29 2.70 0.21
C VAL A 14 -8.30 3.23 1.63
N ASP A 15 -9.33 4.00 1.97
CA ASP A 15 -9.66 4.26 3.37
C ASP A 15 -10.51 3.09 3.87
N ALA A 16 -9.93 2.30 4.77
CA ALA A 16 -10.53 1.09 5.31
C ALA A 16 -11.50 1.38 6.47
N GLY A 17 -11.58 2.63 6.94
CA GLY A 17 -12.40 3.00 8.09
C GLY A 17 -12.03 2.23 9.38
N ASN A 18 -13.00 2.04 10.26
CA ASN A 18 -12.76 1.58 11.64
C ASN A 18 -12.76 0.05 11.82
N SER A 19 -13.09 -0.73 10.78
CA SER A 19 -13.21 -2.19 10.89
C SER A 19 -12.67 -2.85 9.63
N CYS A 20 -11.35 -2.97 9.57
CA CYS A 20 -10.65 -3.61 8.48
C CYS A 20 -9.68 -4.66 9.03
N ARG A 21 -9.76 -5.88 8.51
CA ARG A 21 -8.75 -6.91 8.75
C ARG A 21 -7.61 -6.67 7.76
N TYR A 22 -6.42 -6.40 8.29
CA TYR A 22 -5.23 -6.11 7.50
C TYR A 22 -4.02 -6.83 8.07
N LEU A 23 -2.99 -6.98 7.23
CA LEU A 23 -1.66 -7.39 7.65
C LEU A 23 -0.75 -6.17 7.64
N ALA A 24 0.11 -6.03 8.65
CA ALA A 24 1.10 -4.96 8.69
C ALA A 24 2.46 -5.49 8.22
N LEU A 25 3.12 -4.75 7.33
CA LEU A 25 4.51 -5.01 6.97
C LEU A 25 5.44 -4.24 7.92
N SER A 26 6.25 -4.96 8.69
CA SER A 26 7.35 -4.38 9.46
C SER A 26 8.66 -4.60 8.71
N TYR A 27 9.33 -3.51 8.34
CA TYR A 27 10.59 -3.53 7.59
C TYR A 27 11.44 -2.30 7.93
N ALA A 28 12.74 -2.39 7.69
CA ALA A 28 13.64 -1.25 7.78
C ALA A 28 13.61 -0.44 6.48
N TRP A 29 13.44 0.87 6.60
CA TRP A 29 13.54 1.78 5.45
C TRP A 29 14.99 1.77 4.96
N GLY A 30 15.20 1.35 3.72
CA GLY A 30 16.50 1.46 3.06
C GLY A 30 16.76 2.87 2.54
N ASN A 31 17.99 3.14 2.10
CA ASN A 31 18.36 4.37 1.40
C ASN A 31 17.94 4.38 -0.08
N VAL A 32 16.71 3.94 -0.37
CA VAL A 32 16.18 3.89 -1.73
C VAL A 32 15.02 4.86 -1.88
N PRO A 33 14.91 5.58 -3.01
CA PRO A 33 13.68 6.30 -3.34
C PRO A 33 12.51 5.32 -3.33
N GLN A 34 11.46 5.67 -2.60
CA GLN A 34 10.26 4.85 -2.47
C GLN A 34 9.03 5.70 -2.70
N LEU A 35 8.02 5.11 -3.35
CA LEU A 35 6.71 5.73 -3.48
C LEU A 35 6.16 6.02 -2.08
N GLN A 36 5.86 7.29 -1.83
CA GLN A 36 5.23 7.73 -0.59
C GLN A 36 3.86 8.31 -0.88
N LEU A 37 2.93 8.06 0.04
CA LEU A 37 1.68 8.81 0.06
C LEU A 37 1.99 10.24 0.50
N THR A 38 1.63 11.20 -0.34
CA THR A 38 1.70 12.63 -0.01
C THR A 38 0.36 13.27 -0.30
N LEU A 39 0.07 14.42 0.30
CA LEU A 39 -1.18 15.15 0.05
C LEU A 39 -1.41 15.42 -1.44
N GLY A 40 -0.35 15.71 -2.20
CA GLY A 40 -0.45 15.96 -3.65
C GLY A 40 -0.70 14.72 -4.51
N ARG A 41 -0.52 13.50 -3.97
CA ARG A 41 -0.72 12.23 -4.68
C ARG A 41 -1.89 11.40 -4.16
N LYS A 42 -2.59 11.88 -3.13
CA LYS A 42 -3.67 11.13 -2.47
C LYS A 42 -4.75 10.69 -3.47
N GLU A 43 -5.26 11.60 -4.30
CA GLU A 43 -6.33 11.24 -5.24
C GLU A 43 -5.88 10.25 -6.31
N GLU A 44 -4.64 10.35 -6.79
CA GLU A 44 -4.10 9.49 -7.85
C GLU A 44 -3.88 8.05 -7.38
N LEU A 45 -3.53 7.86 -6.11
CA LEU A 45 -3.24 6.55 -5.53
C LEU A 45 -4.51 5.79 -5.08
N PHE A 46 -5.65 6.48 -4.99
CA PHE A 46 -6.95 5.94 -4.56
C PHE A 46 -7.84 5.51 -5.75
N VAL A 47 -7.24 5.16 -6.88
CA VAL A 47 -7.93 4.68 -8.09
C VAL A 47 -7.48 3.26 -8.42
N PRO A 48 -8.37 2.36 -8.89
CA PRO A 48 -7.98 1.00 -9.27
C PRO A 48 -6.79 0.98 -10.23
N GLY A 49 -5.80 0.14 -9.91
CA GLY A 49 -4.56 -0.02 -10.67
C GLY A 49 -3.54 1.11 -10.50
N ALA A 50 -3.76 2.09 -9.61
CA ALA A 50 -2.83 3.19 -9.40
C ALA A 50 -1.42 2.73 -9.02
N LEU A 51 -1.29 1.75 -8.13
CA LEU A 51 0.01 1.21 -7.73
C LEU A 51 0.71 0.48 -8.87
N GLN A 52 -0.03 -0.02 -9.87
CA GLN A 52 0.55 -0.62 -11.06
C GLN A 52 1.20 0.42 -11.98
N ARG A 53 0.68 1.66 -12.01
CA ARG A 53 1.29 2.78 -12.77
C ARG A 53 2.62 3.23 -12.15
N CYS A 54 2.78 3.05 -10.84
CA CYS A 54 3.98 3.42 -10.09
C CYS A 54 4.80 2.20 -9.65
N TRP A 55 4.62 1.04 -10.28
CA TRP A 55 5.11 -0.25 -9.79
C TRP A 55 6.63 -0.29 -9.56
N GLU A 56 7.41 0.40 -10.40
CA GLU A 56 8.87 0.47 -10.25
C GLU A 56 9.35 1.42 -9.14
N GLN A 57 8.48 2.31 -8.67
CA GLN A 57 8.75 3.17 -7.51
C GLN A 57 8.45 2.47 -6.19
N ILE A 58 7.78 1.31 -6.22
CA ILE A 58 7.44 0.53 -5.03
C ILE A 58 8.61 -0.41 -4.72
N PRO A 59 9.25 -0.29 -3.54
CA PRO A 59 10.31 -1.20 -3.10
C PRO A 59 9.93 -2.68 -3.26
N ARG A 60 10.90 -3.51 -3.66
CA ARG A 60 10.70 -4.96 -3.85
C ARG A 60 10.07 -5.63 -2.62
N VAL A 61 10.48 -5.26 -1.41
CA VAL A 61 9.92 -5.82 -0.17
C VAL A 61 8.41 -5.58 -0.05
N ILE A 62 7.92 -4.41 -0.46
CA ILE A 62 6.49 -4.07 -0.45
C ILE A 62 5.76 -4.86 -1.54
N ARG A 63 6.35 -4.95 -2.74
CA ARG A 63 5.79 -5.77 -3.84
C ARG A 63 5.67 -7.23 -3.46
N ASP A 64 6.69 -7.81 -2.84
CA ASP A 64 6.70 -9.19 -2.38
C ASP A 64 5.64 -9.39 -1.27
N ALA A 65 5.53 -8.46 -0.33
CA ALA A 65 4.51 -8.50 0.71
C ALA A 65 3.08 -8.45 0.14
N MET A 66 2.81 -7.59 -0.86
CA MET A 66 1.52 -7.55 -1.55
C MET A 66 1.18 -8.92 -2.18
N HIS A 67 2.17 -9.59 -2.78
CA HIS A 67 1.97 -10.93 -3.35
C HIS A 67 1.67 -11.97 -2.27
N VAL A 68 2.39 -11.95 -1.14
CA VAL A 68 2.16 -12.89 -0.04
C VAL A 68 0.76 -12.72 0.53
N VAL A 69 0.32 -11.48 0.80
CA VAL A 69 -1.03 -11.17 1.29
C VAL A 69 -2.10 -11.71 0.34
N ALA A 70 -1.96 -11.47 -0.97
CA ALA A 70 -2.88 -12.01 -1.95
C ALA A 70 -2.87 -13.54 -2.00
N ALA A 71 -1.70 -14.17 -1.93
CA ALA A 71 -1.53 -15.61 -2.03
C ALA A 71 -2.15 -16.38 -0.84
N ILE A 72 -2.19 -15.77 0.34
CA ILE A 72 -2.82 -16.36 1.53
C ILE A 72 -4.32 -16.03 1.65
N GLY A 73 -4.91 -15.38 0.64
CA GLY A 73 -6.33 -15.04 0.61
C GLY A 73 -6.71 -13.80 1.40
N GLU A 74 -5.74 -12.99 1.84
CA GLU A 74 -5.98 -11.73 2.53
C GLU A 74 -6.01 -10.57 1.53
N LYS A 75 -6.63 -9.45 1.91
CA LYS A 75 -6.92 -8.35 0.98
C LYS A 75 -6.13 -7.07 1.24
N TYR A 76 -5.86 -6.77 2.50
CA TYR A 76 -5.35 -5.48 2.90
C TYR A 76 -3.97 -5.58 3.53
N LEU A 77 -3.07 -4.74 3.03
CA LEU A 77 -1.72 -4.58 3.55
C LEU A 77 -1.55 -3.15 4.05
N TRP A 78 -1.08 -2.99 5.28
CA TRP A 78 -0.65 -1.72 5.81
C TRP A 78 0.88 -1.63 5.71
N VAL A 79 1.36 -0.54 5.11
CA VAL A 79 2.79 -0.23 4.98
C VAL A 79 2.98 1.26 5.25
N ASP A 80 3.85 1.60 6.19
CA ASP A 80 4.13 2.98 6.60
C ASP A 80 4.35 3.96 5.43
N ALA A 81 5.17 3.62 4.43
CA ALA A 81 5.49 4.49 3.30
C ALA A 81 4.25 4.85 2.46
N LEU A 82 3.26 3.96 2.37
CA LEU A 82 2.07 4.13 1.53
C LEU A 82 0.80 4.49 2.32
N CYS A 83 0.81 4.28 3.63
CA CYS A 83 -0.36 4.38 4.49
C CYS A 83 -0.29 5.53 5.51
N ILE A 84 0.84 6.25 5.57
CA ILE A 84 1.03 7.46 6.38
C ILE A 84 1.27 8.65 5.44
N VAL A 85 0.70 9.81 5.78
CA VAL A 85 0.85 11.10 5.06
C VAL A 85 1.96 11.92 5.69
#